data_AF-A0A7Y7BAN0-F1
#
_entry.id   AF-A0A7Y7BAN0-F1
#
_cell.length_a   1.000
_cell.length_b   1.000
_cell.length_c   1.000
_cell.angle_alpha   90.00
_cell.angle_beta   90.00
_cell.angle_gamma   90.00
#
_symmetry.space_group_name_H-M   'P 1'
#
loop_
_entity.id
_entity.type
_entity.pdbx_description
1 polymer ?
#
loop_
_entity_poly.entity_id
_entity_poly.type
_entity_poly.pdbx_seq_one_letter_code
_entity_poly.pdbx_strand_id
1 'polypeptide(L)'
;MEESRALHVVDALRQRGLDAHLAREGVYQIGVRVVLRDGREAVWDTDDTAALEAQVMRDGILVGFVPSIEGSGDFDLDRTVDVIARADYDQPIARERPTAPPPSAPLPPEGGVFRRFLGGFRER
;
A
#
# COMPACT_ATOMS: atom_id res chain seq x y z
N MET A 1 -5.07 -10.96 2.15
CA MET A 1 -6.42 -11.56 2.20
C MET A 1 -6.43 -12.97 1.60
N GLU A 2 -7.40 -13.83 1.94
CA GLU A 2 -7.75 -15.07 1.20
C GLU A 2 -8.41 -14.77 -0.16
N GLU A 3 -8.09 -15.53 -1.21
CA GLU A 3 -8.55 -15.25 -2.59
C GLU A 3 -10.07 -15.33 -2.75
N SER A 4 -10.70 -16.36 -2.18
CA SER A 4 -12.15 -16.54 -2.24
C SER A 4 -12.91 -15.41 -1.52
N ARG A 5 -12.36 -14.91 -0.41
CA ARG A 5 -12.88 -13.74 0.31
C ARG A 5 -12.72 -12.47 -0.53
N ALA A 6 -11.53 -12.25 -1.11
CA ALA A 6 -11.25 -11.09 -1.95
C ALA A 6 -12.18 -11.02 -3.18
N LEU A 7 -12.45 -12.15 -3.84
CA LEU A 7 -13.42 -12.23 -4.93
C LEU A 7 -14.83 -11.81 -4.51
N HIS A 8 -15.36 -12.34 -3.39
CA HIS A 8 -16.67 -11.95 -2.89
C HIS A 8 -16.74 -10.47 -2.49
N VAL A 9 -15.67 -9.91 -1.91
CA VAL A 9 -15.58 -8.47 -1.59
C VAL A 9 -15.60 -7.63 -2.87
N VAL A 10 -14.84 -8.02 -3.90
CA VAL A 10 -14.84 -7.36 -5.22
C VAL A 10 -16.24 -7.36 -5.84
N ASP A 11 -16.91 -8.51 -5.91
CA ASP A 11 -18.26 -8.60 -6.48
C ASP A 11 -19.27 -7.71 -5.73
N ALA A 12 -19.23 -7.72 -4.39
CA ALA A 12 -20.10 -6.89 -3.56
C ALA A 12 -19.83 -5.37 -3.70
N LEU A 13 -18.56 -4.96 -3.85
CA LEU A 13 -18.18 -3.57 -4.13
C LEU A 13 -18.64 -3.13 -5.53
N ARG A 14 -18.50 -4.01 -6.54
CA ARG A 14 -18.95 -3.75 -7.92
C ARG A 14 -20.47 -3.62 -8.00
N GLN A 15 -21.22 -4.42 -7.24
CA GLN A 15 -22.68 -4.28 -7.09
C GLN A 15 -23.10 -2.94 -6.47
N ARG A 16 -22.25 -2.35 -5.62
CA ARG A 16 -22.43 -1.00 -5.06
C ARG A 16 -21.92 0.13 -5.98
N GLY A 17 -21.40 -0.20 -7.17
CA GLY A 17 -20.93 0.77 -8.16
C GLY A 17 -19.51 1.30 -7.95
N LEU A 18 -18.69 0.64 -7.11
CA LEU A 18 -17.25 0.92 -7.00
C LEU A 18 -16.49 0.08 -8.03
N ASP A 19 -15.48 0.65 -8.67
CA ASP A 19 -14.65 -0.08 -9.64
C ASP A 19 -13.57 -0.89 -8.93
N ALA A 20 -13.99 -2.02 -8.34
CA ALA A 20 -13.15 -2.93 -7.60
C ALA A 20 -12.63 -4.08 -8.48
N HIS A 21 -11.40 -4.52 -8.23
CA HIS A 21 -10.73 -5.62 -8.90
C HIS A 21 -9.96 -6.47 -7.89
N LEU A 22 -9.70 -7.73 -8.22
CA LEU A 22 -8.80 -8.58 -7.44
C LEU A 22 -7.35 -8.09 -7.63
N ALA A 23 -6.68 -7.75 -6.53
CA ALA A 23 -5.27 -7.41 -6.51
C ALA A 23 -4.42 -8.68 -6.39
N ARG A 24 -3.29 -8.73 -7.11
CA ARG A 24 -2.30 -9.81 -7.04
C ARG A 24 -0.91 -9.18 -7.17
N GLU A 25 -0.45 -8.60 -6.08
CA GLU A 25 0.82 -7.85 -6.03
C GLU A 25 2.05 -8.78 -5.86
N GLY A 26 1.80 -10.07 -5.61
CA GLY A 26 2.82 -11.11 -5.48
C GLY A 26 2.21 -12.51 -5.41
N VAL A 27 3.05 -13.54 -5.34
CA VAL A 27 2.63 -14.96 -5.38
C VAL A 27 1.64 -15.34 -4.26
N TYR A 28 1.73 -14.68 -3.11
CA TYR A 28 0.85 -14.88 -1.95
C TYR A 28 0.20 -13.58 -1.46
N GLN A 29 0.26 -12.50 -2.24
CA GLN A 29 -0.26 -11.18 -1.86
C GLN A 29 -1.54 -10.92 -2.66
N ILE A 30 -2.65 -11.44 -2.14
CA ILE A 30 -3.98 -11.33 -2.74
C ILE A 30 -4.84 -10.40 -1.88
N GLY A 31 -5.44 -9.41 -2.53
CA GLY A 31 -6.19 -8.34 -1.88
C GLY A 31 -7.23 -7.72 -2.81
N VAL A 32 -7.71 -6.52 -2.47
CA VAL A 32 -8.75 -5.82 -3.24
C VAL A 32 -8.25 -4.45 -3.70
N ARG A 33 -8.22 -4.22 -5.01
CA ARG A 33 -7.89 -2.91 -5.60
C ARG A 33 -9.18 -2.16 -5.98
N VAL A 34 -9.33 -0.92 -5.52
CA VAL A 34 -10.43 -0.03 -5.89
C VAL A 34 -9.86 1.15 -6.69
N VAL A 35 -10.32 1.31 -7.93
CA VAL A 35 -9.94 2.46 -8.78
C VAL A 35 -10.76 3.67 -8.38
N LEU A 36 -10.08 4.76 -8.04
CA LEU A 36 -10.67 6.02 -7.61
C LEU A 36 -10.89 6.95 -8.81
N ARG A 37 -11.86 7.87 -8.69
CA ARG A 37 -12.33 8.72 -9.79
C ARG A 37 -11.27 9.66 -10.39
N ASP A 38 -10.18 9.90 -9.67
CA ASP A 38 -9.07 10.76 -10.07
C ASP A 38 -7.84 10.00 -10.60
N GLY A 39 -7.99 8.68 -10.81
CA GLY A 39 -6.93 7.79 -11.32
C GLY A 39 -5.99 7.24 -10.25
N ARG A 40 -6.26 7.49 -8.95
CA ARG A 40 -5.60 6.75 -7.86
C ARG A 40 -6.17 5.33 -7.72
N GLU A 41 -5.41 4.44 -7.11
CA GLU A 41 -5.81 3.07 -6.83
C GLU A 41 -5.62 2.76 -5.34
N ALA A 42 -6.68 2.38 -4.63
CA ALA A 42 -6.59 1.92 -3.25
C ALA A 42 -6.47 0.40 -3.20
N VAL A 43 -5.33 -0.12 -2.75
CA VAL A 43 -5.03 -1.55 -2.66
C VAL A 43 -5.12 -1.98 -1.19
N TRP A 44 -6.07 -2.85 -0.89
CA TRP A 44 -6.40 -3.36 0.45
C TRP A 44 -5.83 -4.76 0.70
N ASP A 45 -5.34 -4.99 1.92
CA ASP A 45 -5.07 -6.32 2.49
C ASP A 45 -4.16 -7.19 1.58
N THR A 46 -2.98 -6.66 1.26
CA THR A 46 -1.92 -7.31 0.46
C THR A 46 -0.70 -7.75 1.26
N ASP A 47 -0.60 -7.34 2.53
CA ASP A 47 0.34 -7.86 3.50
C ASP A 47 -0.33 -8.94 4.37
N ASP A 48 0.48 -9.76 5.05
CA ASP A 48 0.02 -10.90 5.84
C ASP A 48 -0.44 -10.45 7.25
N THR A 49 -1.10 -9.29 7.32
CA THR A 49 -1.57 -8.68 8.56
C THR A 49 -2.99 -9.16 8.89
N ALA A 50 -3.28 -9.36 10.17
CA ALA A 50 -4.61 -9.77 10.62
C ALA A 50 -5.63 -8.62 10.64
N ALA A 51 -5.28 -7.44 10.11
CA ALA A 51 -6.08 -6.23 10.23
C ALA A 51 -6.11 -5.47 8.90
N LEU A 52 -7.31 -5.04 8.51
CA LEU A 52 -7.64 -4.44 7.25
C LEU A 52 -7.04 -3.03 7.14
N GLU A 53 -6.10 -2.87 6.21
CA GLU A 53 -5.51 -1.60 5.80
C GLU A 53 -5.43 -1.46 4.28
N ALA A 54 -5.12 -0.25 3.80
CA ALA A 54 -4.94 0.01 2.37
C ALA A 54 -3.81 0.98 2.07
N GLN A 55 -3.14 0.74 0.95
CA GLN A 55 -2.20 1.67 0.34
C GLN A 55 -2.88 2.38 -0.84
N VAL A 56 -2.83 3.71 -0.88
CA VAL A 56 -3.38 4.51 -1.98
C VAL A 56 -2.24 4.90 -2.91
N MET A 57 -2.28 4.35 -4.12
CA MET A 57 -1.26 4.47 -5.14
C MET A 57 -1.69 5.44 -6.24
N ARG A 58 -0.72 6.06 -6.91
CA ARG A 58 -0.91 6.82 -8.15
C ARG A 58 0.29 6.59 -9.06
N ASP A 59 0.07 6.11 -10.27
CA ASP A 59 1.13 5.86 -11.25
C ASP A 59 2.28 4.97 -10.68
N GLY A 60 1.94 4.02 -9.80
CA GLY A 60 2.89 3.14 -9.09
C GLY A 60 3.58 3.75 -7.86
N ILE A 61 3.25 4.99 -7.48
CA ILE A 61 3.82 5.69 -6.32
C ILE A 61 2.80 5.74 -5.17
N LEU A 62 3.22 5.46 -3.94
CA LEU A 62 2.40 5.59 -2.74
C LEU A 62 2.10 7.08 -2.46
N VAL A 63 0.82 7.46 -2.45
CA VAL A 63 0.34 8.84 -2.22
C VAL A 63 -0.55 9.00 -0.99
N GLY A 64 -0.96 7.90 -0.36
CA GLY A 64 -1.75 7.89 0.88
C GLY A 64 -1.91 6.47 1.41
N PHE A 65 -2.56 6.32 2.56
CA PHE A 65 -2.92 5.02 3.12
C PHE A 65 -4.15 5.14 4.02
N VAL A 66 -4.94 4.07 4.12
CA VAL A 66 -5.94 3.89 5.18
C VAL A 66 -5.25 3.09 6.28
N PRO A 67 -5.16 3.60 7.53
CA PRO A 67 -4.48 2.90 8.61
C PRO A 67 -5.21 1.60 8.98
N SER A 68 -4.44 0.62 9.45
CA SER A 68 -4.93 -0.62 10.04
C SER A 68 -6.08 -0.41 11.03
N ILE A 69 -7.19 -1.09 10.77
CA ILE A 69 -8.44 -0.98 11.54
C ILE A 69 -8.42 -2.04 12.64
N GLU A 70 -8.37 -1.61 13.91
CA GLU A 70 -8.33 -2.53 15.05
C GLU A 70 -9.55 -3.47 15.10
N GLY A 71 -9.30 -4.76 15.35
CA GLY A 71 -10.33 -5.79 15.43
C GLY A 71 -10.97 -6.20 14.08
N SER A 72 -10.42 -5.76 12.95
CA SER A 72 -11.00 -6.03 11.63
C SER A 72 -10.76 -7.42 11.05
N GLY A 73 -9.83 -8.21 11.61
CA GLY A 73 -9.64 -9.62 11.21
C GLY A 73 -10.90 -10.47 11.40
N ASP A 74 -11.68 -10.16 12.44
CA ASP A 74 -12.95 -10.82 12.76
C ASP A 74 -14.16 -10.24 12.01
N PHE A 75 -13.97 -9.27 11.09
CA PHE A 75 -15.07 -8.74 10.30
C PHE A 75 -15.63 -9.82 9.36
N ASP A 76 -16.95 -9.83 9.19
CA ASP A 76 -17.63 -10.57 8.14
C ASP A 76 -17.50 -9.87 6.77
N LEU A 77 -18.03 -10.52 5.73
CA LEU A 77 -18.01 -9.99 4.36
C LEU A 77 -18.70 -8.62 4.25
N ASP A 78 -19.90 -8.47 4.81
CA ASP A 78 -20.69 -7.25 4.70
C ASP A 78 -20.02 -6.06 5.38
N ARG A 79 -19.39 -6.30 6.53
CA ARG A 79 -18.63 -5.28 7.27
C ARG A 79 -17.31 -4.93 6.59
N THR A 80 -16.59 -5.89 6.01
CA THR A 80 -15.42 -5.60 5.14
C THR A 80 -15.84 -4.71 3.96
N VAL A 81 -16.93 -5.04 3.27
CA VAL A 81 -17.42 -4.28 2.12
C VAL A 81 -17.90 -2.88 2.52
N ASP A 82 -18.61 -2.73 3.66
CA ASP A 82 -19.05 -1.41 4.15
C ASP A 82 -17.87 -0.51 4.51
N VAL A 83 -16.86 -1.06 5.18
CA VAL A 83 -15.63 -0.32 5.54
C VAL A 83 -14.88 0.15 4.30
N ILE A 84 -14.66 -0.72 3.32
CA ILE A 84 -13.97 -0.36 2.07
C ILE A 84 -14.78 0.69 1.27
N ALA A 85 -16.11 0.54 1.20
CA ALA A 85 -16.98 1.46 0.47
C ALA A 85 -17.10 2.86 1.12
N ARG A 86 -16.81 2.96 2.43
CA ARG A 86 -16.91 4.21 3.22
C ARG A 86 -15.56 4.81 3.60
N ALA A 87 -14.45 4.18 3.20
CA ALA A 87 -13.12 4.66 3.51
C ALA A 87 -12.87 6.03 2.85
N ASP A 88 -12.33 6.95 3.64
CA ASP A 88 -11.88 8.26 3.17
C ASP A 88 -10.50 8.12 2.52
N TYR A 89 -10.48 7.95 1.20
CA TYR A 89 -9.25 7.87 0.43
C TYR A 89 -8.62 9.25 0.16
N ASP A 90 -9.28 10.36 0.48
CA ASP A 90 -8.81 11.70 0.16
C ASP A 90 -7.83 12.27 1.20
N GLN A 91 -7.75 11.66 2.40
CA GLN A 91 -6.89 12.15 3.48
C GLN A 91 -5.37 11.92 3.26
N PRO A 92 -4.53 13.00 3.25
CA PRO A 92 -3.09 12.93 2.92
C PRO A 92 -2.15 13.56 3.99
N ILE A 93 -0.86 13.25 4.13
CA ILE A 93 0.02 12.11 3.75
C ILE A 93 0.89 11.85 5.02
N ALA A 94 1.90 10.98 4.98
CA ALA A 94 3.15 11.26 5.70
C ALA A 94 3.68 12.65 5.29
N ARG A 95 3.55 13.66 6.15
CA ARG A 95 3.81 15.07 5.79
C ARG A 95 5.29 15.40 5.76
N GLU A 96 5.72 16.11 4.72
CA GLU A 96 7.06 16.71 4.65
C GLU A 96 7.27 17.66 5.86
N ARG A 97 8.48 17.63 6.44
CA ARG A 97 8.85 18.57 7.50
C ARG A 97 9.32 19.89 6.86
N PRO A 98 8.95 21.07 7.40
CA PRO A 98 9.40 22.37 6.87
C PRO A 98 10.93 22.56 6.80
N THR A 99 11.68 21.73 7.54
CA THR A 99 13.13 21.62 7.46
C THR A 99 13.50 20.15 7.58
N ALA A 100 14.49 19.70 6.78
CA ALA A 100 15.11 18.41 6.97
C ALA A 100 15.71 18.29 8.38
N PRO A 101 15.76 17.08 8.99
CA PRO A 101 16.53 16.86 10.22
C PRO A 101 17.98 17.31 10.01
N PRO A 102 18.67 17.86 11.03
CA PRO A 102 20.09 18.16 10.92
C PRO A 102 20.86 16.88 10.56
N PRO A 103 21.83 16.94 9.64
CA PRO A 103 22.54 15.76 9.18
C PRO A 103 23.28 15.08 10.35
N SER A 104 23.02 13.79 10.54
CA SER A 104 23.76 12.96 11.49
C SER A 104 25.14 12.59 10.94
N ALA A 105 25.96 11.92 11.76
CA ALA A 105 27.21 11.33 11.28
C ALA A 105 26.93 10.41 10.07
N PRO A 106 27.71 10.51 8.97
CA PRO A 106 27.52 9.65 7.80
C PRO A 106 27.61 8.17 8.15
N LEU A 107 26.68 7.38 7.65
CA LEU A 107 26.76 5.92 7.74
C LEU A 107 27.86 5.41 6.77
N PRO A 108 28.60 4.35 7.14
CA PRO A 108 29.57 3.74 6.23
C PRO A 108 28.86 3.21 4.97
N PRO A 109 29.44 3.36 3.76
CA PRO A 109 28.82 2.88 2.54
C PRO A 109 28.60 1.37 2.55
N GLU A 110 27.38 0.95 2.21
CA GLU A 110 27.08 -0.46 1.98
C GLU A 110 27.83 -1.00 0.74
N GLY A 111 28.24 -2.27 0.81
CA GLY A 111 29.05 -2.92 -0.23
C GLY A 111 30.55 -2.63 -0.12
N GLY A 112 31.15 -2.95 1.03
CA GLY A 112 32.59 -2.79 1.27
C GLY A 112 33.48 -3.52 0.26
N VAL A 113 34.69 -2.99 0.03
CA VAL A 113 35.77 -3.46 -0.87
C VAL A 113 35.41 -3.61 -2.36
N PHE A 114 34.38 -4.40 -2.70
CA PHE A 114 33.95 -4.70 -4.06
C PHE A 114 33.59 -3.44 -4.87
N ARG A 115 32.92 -2.46 -4.25
CA ARG A 115 32.59 -1.17 -4.90
C ARG A 115 33.84 -0.40 -5.34
N ARG A 116 34.95 -0.54 -4.61
CA ARG A 116 36.24 0.12 -4.88
C ARG A 116 36.99 -0.52 -6.05
N PHE A 117 36.76 -1.80 -6.34
CA PHE A 117 37.33 -2.49 -7.49
C PHE A 117 36.60 -2.17 -8.81
N LEU A 118 35.27 -1.99 -8.77
CA LEU A 118 34.46 -1.74 -9.96
C LEU A 118 34.45 -0.25 -10.40
N GLY A 119 34.68 0.70 -9.49
CA GLY A 119 34.65 2.14 -9.81
C GLY A 119 35.81 2.63 -10.69
N GLY A 120 36.94 1.91 -10.74
CA GLY A 120 38.13 2.28 -11.51
C GLY A 120 38.93 3.46 -10.94
N PHE A 121 40.20 3.57 -11.31
CA PHE A 121 41.11 4.64 -10.87
C PHE A 121 40.85 5.98 -11.61
N ARG A 122 39.64 6.56 -11.49
CA ARG A 122 39.30 7.88 -12.06
C ARG A 122 38.46 8.76 -11.13
N GLU A 123 38.87 8.86 -9.87
CA GLU A 123 38.58 10.04 -9.04
C GLU A 123 39.92 10.72 -8.69
N ARG A 124 40.04 11.98 -9.10
CA ARG A 124 41.11 12.93 -8.80
C ARG A 124 40.47 14.27 -8.49
#